data_AF-A0A7J3L098-F1
#
_entry.id   AF-A0A7J3L098-F1
#
_cell.length_a   1.000
_cell.length_b   1.000
_cell.length_c   1.000
_cell.angle_alpha   90.00
_cell.angle_beta   90.00
_cell.angle_gamma   90.00
#
_symmetry.space_group_name_H-M   'P 1'
#
loop_
_entity.id
_entity.type
_entity.pdbx_description
1 polymer ?
#
loop_
_entity_poly.entity_id
_entity_poly.type
_entity_poly.pdbx_seq_one_letter_code
_entity_poly.pdbx_strand_id
1 'polypeptide(L)'
;MSPETTIHLHTTSKCDLEYGNSTKHSEKVYANGLGVNFPISVSTLLSRNLYVSFSINIESLHSSMNFNIAADAWVVRSSVANSPGTSPGSGDLEIMVWVYSQNLNPAGRKVGEVTIGGRTWEVWREDSVSWGGWQYICFKPKGWSIRSGYVSYNVADFIRAARNYATFDISRHYLLGWEIGTEWGTSSSGGVAQFRWTISGFSVRLS
;
A
#
# COMPACT_ATOMS: atom_id res chain seq x y z
N MET A 1 -28.66 -2.20 1.24
CA MET A 1 -27.76 -1.79 2.33
C MET A 1 -26.70 -2.87 2.45
N SER A 2 -25.44 -2.58 2.08
CA SER A 2 -24.35 -3.52 2.35
C SER A 2 -24.04 -3.51 3.85
N PRO A 3 -23.71 -4.64 4.48
CA PRO A 3 -23.33 -4.65 5.89
C PRO A 3 -22.09 -3.78 6.08
N GLU A 4 -22.10 -2.90 7.08
CA GLU A 4 -20.90 -2.19 7.54
C GLU A 4 -19.93 -3.24 8.10
N THR A 5 -18.92 -3.61 7.30
CA THR A 5 -17.81 -4.42 7.80
C THR A 5 -16.92 -3.51 8.64
N THR A 6 -17.11 -3.54 9.95
CA THR A 6 -16.18 -2.92 10.90
C THR A 6 -15.15 -3.97 11.30
N ILE A 7 -13.90 -3.76 10.93
CA ILE A 7 -12.80 -4.68 11.20
C ILE A 7 -11.96 -4.08 12.34
N HIS A 8 -11.94 -4.76 13.49
CA HIS A 8 -11.08 -4.42 14.62
C HIS A 8 -9.85 -5.34 14.59
N LEU A 9 -8.67 -4.78 14.32
CA LEU A 9 -7.42 -5.55 14.27
C LEU A 9 -6.49 -5.07 15.39
N HIS A 10 -6.06 -6.01 16.22
CA HIS A 10 -5.05 -5.82 17.27
C HIS A 10 -3.80 -6.61 16.89
N THR A 11 -2.69 -5.94 16.59
CA THR A 11 -1.40 -6.60 16.30
C THR A 11 -0.21 -5.80 16.84
N THR A 12 0.94 -6.45 16.96
CA THR A 12 2.17 -5.94 17.60
C THR A 12 3.22 -5.38 16.64
N SER A 13 2.95 -5.29 15.33
CA SER A 13 3.92 -4.68 14.38
C SER A 13 3.33 -4.14 13.06
N LYS A 14 2.21 -4.68 12.56
CA LYS A 14 1.56 -4.21 11.32
C LYS A 14 0.07 -4.55 11.34
N CYS A 15 -0.80 -3.57 11.08
CA CYS A 15 -2.25 -3.75 11.12
C CYS A 15 -2.82 -3.47 9.73
N ASP A 16 -3.03 -4.53 8.95
CA ASP A 16 -3.45 -4.42 7.55
C ASP A 16 -4.77 -5.13 7.29
N LEU A 17 -5.57 -4.53 6.42
CA LEU A 17 -6.55 -5.21 5.59
C LEU A 17 -5.88 -5.53 4.24
N GLU A 18 -5.64 -6.81 3.97
CA GLU A 18 -5.07 -7.25 2.70
C GLU A 18 -6.16 -7.72 1.72
N TYR A 19 -5.98 -7.35 0.45
CA TYR A 19 -6.77 -7.86 -0.66
C TYR A 19 -5.82 -8.31 -1.78
N GLY A 20 -5.51 -9.62 -1.85
CA GLY A 20 -4.56 -10.19 -2.83
C GLY A 20 -3.84 -11.44 -2.34
N ASN A 21 -2.80 -11.89 -3.05
CA ASN A 21 -2.01 -13.07 -2.73
C ASN A 21 -0.75 -12.66 -1.93
N SER A 22 -0.70 -12.93 -0.62
CA SER A 22 0.44 -12.56 0.22
C SER A 22 1.55 -13.60 0.15
N THR A 23 2.79 -13.12 0.07
CA THR A 23 3.99 -13.98 0.07
C THR A 23 4.57 -14.18 1.47
N LYS A 24 3.99 -13.62 2.54
CA LYS A 24 4.69 -13.51 3.83
C LYS A 24 4.04 -14.13 5.08
N HIS A 25 2.75 -14.48 5.14
CA HIS A 25 2.19 -15.07 6.36
C HIS A 25 1.06 -16.09 6.10
N SER A 26 1.04 -17.18 6.89
CA SER A 26 0.14 -18.34 6.78
C SER A 26 -1.26 -18.16 7.40
N GLU A 27 -1.59 -16.97 7.91
CA GLU A 27 -2.88 -16.70 8.57
C GLU A 27 -3.46 -15.34 8.16
N LYS A 28 -3.84 -15.19 6.88
CA LYS A 28 -4.59 -14.02 6.42
C LYS A 28 -5.92 -14.47 5.82
N VAL A 29 -7.02 -13.89 6.28
CA VAL A 29 -8.35 -14.05 5.66
C VAL A 29 -8.31 -13.25 4.37
N TYR A 30 -8.07 -13.94 3.26
CA TYR A 30 -8.24 -13.38 1.93
C TYR A 30 -9.69 -12.94 1.78
N ALA A 31 -9.92 -11.65 1.57
CA ALA A 31 -11.22 -11.18 1.11
C ALA A 31 -11.39 -11.52 -0.39
N ASN A 32 -11.24 -12.78 -0.81
CA ASN A 32 -11.68 -13.22 -2.13
C ASN A 32 -13.21 -13.06 -2.18
N GLY A 33 -13.70 -11.99 -2.78
CA GLY A 33 -15.14 -11.65 -2.70
C GLY A 33 -15.55 -10.23 -3.10
N LEU A 34 -14.60 -9.33 -3.38
CA LEU A 34 -14.90 -7.96 -3.85
C LEU A 34 -14.85 -7.81 -5.38
N GLY A 35 -14.78 -8.93 -6.11
CA GLY A 35 -14.96 -8.95 -7.58
C GLY A 35 -13.70 -8.70 -8.43
N VAL A 36 -12.51 -8.66 -7.84
CA VAL A 36 -11.23 -8.52 -8.57
C VAL A 36 -10.29 -9.68 -8.24
N ASN A 37 -9.85 -10.42 -9.27
CA ASN A 37 -8.93 -11.54 -9.08
C ASN A 37 -7.48 -11.07 -9.17
N PHE A 38 -6.69 -11.44 -8.17
CA PHE A 38 -5.24 -11.31 -8.18
C PHE A 38 -4.55 -12.67 -8.38
N PRO A 39 -3.32 -12.70 -8.90
CA PRO A 39 -2.54 -11.58 -9.42
C PRO A 39 -3.13 -11.00 -10.72
N ILE A 40 -3.04 -9.68 -10.93
CA ILE A 40 -3.45 -9.00 -12.17
C ILE A 40 -2.21 -8.51 -12.91
N SER A 41 -2.11 -8.77 -14.22
CA SER A 41 -0.99 -8.25 -15.00
C SER A 41 -1.03 -6.73 -15.05
N VAL A 42 0.14 -6.07 -15.00
CA VAL A 42 0.26 -4.62 -15.12
C VAL A 42 -0.40 -4.13 -16.42
N SER A 43 -0.25 -4.88 -17.51
CA SER A 43 -0.92 -4.57 -18.79
C SER A 43 -2.45 -4.52 -18.69
N THR A 44 -3.07 -5.46 -17.96
CA THR A 44 -4.53 -5.51 -17.77
C THR A 44 -4.99 -4.40 -16.83
N LEU A 45 -4.24 -4.16 -15.76
CA LEU A 45 -4.52 -3.10 -14.79
C LEU A 45 -4.53 -1.71 -15.45
N LEU A 46 -3.56 -1.45 -16.33
CA LEU A 46 -3.46 -0.18 -17.04
C LEU A 46 -4.54 0.03 -18.11
N SER A 47 -5.23 -1.04 -18.57
CA SER A 47 -6.32 -0.96 -19.55
C SER A 47 -7.72 -0.97 -18.93
N ARG A 48 -7.87 -1.42 -17.67
CA ARG A 48 -9.18 -1.65 -17.02
C ARG A 48 -9.36 -0.96 -15.67
N ASN A 49 -8.65 0.14 -15.41
CA ASN A 49 -8.72 1.01 -14.21
C ASN A 49 -9.24 0.32 -12.92
N LEU A 50 -8.34 0.06 -11.98
CA LEU A 50 -8.70 -0.49 -10.68
C LEU A 50 -8.93 0.63 -9.66
N TYR A 51 -10.19 0.87 -9.33
CA TYR A 51 -10.56 1.84 -8.29
C TYR A 51 -10.62 1.17 -6.93
N VAL A 52 -10.03 1.83 -5.94
CA VAL A 52 -10.15 1.47 -4.52
C VAL A 52 -10.78 2.65 -3.80
N SER A 53 -11.67 2.38 -2.85
CA SER A 53 -12.22 3.39 -1.97
C SER A 53 -12.55 2.88 -0.58
N PHE A 54 -12.46 3.76 0.40
CA PHE A 54 -12.72 3.46 1.81
C PHE A 54 -12.82 4.77 2.61
N SER A 55 -13.42 4.71 3.79
CA SER A 55 -13.37 5.78 4.78
C SER A 55 -12.35 5.44 5.85
N ILE A 56 -11.56 6.42 6.27
CA ILE A 56 -10.64 6.30 7.41
C ILE A 56 -11.03 7.24 8.53
N ASN A 57 -10.70 6.86 9.76
CA ASN A 57 -10.79 7.74 10.92
C ASN A 57 -9.71 7.39 11.94
N ILE A 58 -8.72 8.27 12.14
CA ILE A 58 -7.74 8.18 13.23
C ILE A 58 -8.36 8.81 14.48
N GLU A 59 -8.91 7.96 15.34
CA GLU A 59 -9.59 8.33 16.58
C GLU A 59 -8.62 8.86 17.62
N SER A 60 -7.48 8.17 17.80
CA SER A 60 -6.41 8.60 18.68
C SER A 60 -5.04 8.27 18.08
N LEU A 61 -4.07 9.14 18.29
CA LEU A 61 -2.69 8.93 17.88
C LEU A 61 -1.79 9.76 18.80
N HIS A 62 -0.94 9.09 19.57
CA HIS A 62 0.02 9.79 20.42
C HIS A 62 1.10 10.47 19.56
N SER A 63 1.53 11.67 19.95
CA SER A 63 2.44 12.51 19.16
C SER A 63 3.86 11.94 19.01
N SER A 64 4.27 11.03 19.90
CA SER A 64 5.56 10.32 19.83
C SER A 64 5.55 9.11 18.89
N MET A 65 4.38 8.76 18.33
CA MET A 65 4.29 7.65 17.39
C MET A 65 4.92 8.03 16.05
N ASN A 66 5.74 7.13 15.54
CA ASN A 66 6.04 7.03 14.12
C ASN A 66 4.87 6.25 13.53
N PHE A 67 4.11 6.83 12.61
CA PHE A 67 2.86 6.23 12.16
C PHE A 67 2.51 6.64 10.74
N ASN A 68 1.99 5.72 9.93
CA ASN A 68 1.36 6.04 8.66
C ASN A 68 0.02 5.31 8.50
N ILE A 69 -0.79 5.79 7.55
CA ILE A 69 -1.82 4.98 6.92
C ILE A 69 -1.41 4.87 5.46
N ALA A 70 -1.21 3.65 4.99
CA ALA A 70 -0.65 3.38 3.68
C ALA A 70 -1.38 2.26 2.98
N ALA A 71 -1.45 2.38 1.65
CA ALA A 71 -1.53 1.20 0.82
C ALA A 71 -0.13 0.59 0.65
N ASP A 72 -0.06 -0.73 0.56
CA ASP A 72 1.13 -1.53 0.32
C ASP A 72 0.81 -2.64 -0.71
N ALA A 73 1.69 -2.81 -1.68
CA ALA A 73 1.47 -3.75 -2.77
C ALA A 73 2.76 -4.21 -3.45
N TRP A 74 2.73 -5.45 -3.93
CA TRP A 74 3.83 -6.06 -4.67
C TRP A 74 3.54 -6.10 -6.17
N VAL A 75 4.45 -5.55 -6.96
CA VAL A 75 4.50 -5.66 -8.41
C VAL A 75 5.68 -6.56 -8.78
N VAL A 76 5.38 -7.80 -9.15
CA VAL A 76 6.38 -8.87 -9.23
C VAL A 76 6.42 -9.54 -10.60
N ARG A 77 7.56 -10.16 -10.92
CA ARG A 77 7.73 -10.95 -12.14
C ARG A 77 6.81 -12.18 -12.13
N SER A 78 6.52 -12.69 -13.32
CA SER A 78 5.67 -13.88 -13.51
C SER A 78 6.08 -15.10 -12.67
N SER A 79 7.40 -15.32 -12.50
CA SER A 79 7.93 -16.44 -11.70
C SER A 79 7.54 -16.36 -10.22
N VAL A 80 7.35 -15.15 -9.68
CA VAL A 80 6.89 -14.94 -8.30
C VAL A 80 5.36 -14.98 -8.26
N ALA A 81 4.68 -14.31 -9.19
CA ALA A 81 3.22 -14.23 -9.22
C ALA A 81 2.53 -15.60 -9.35
N ASN A 82 3.15 -16.53 -10.08
CA ASN A 82 2.60 -17.86 -10.33
C ASN A 82 3.19 -18.95 -9.42
N SER A 83 3.91 -18.57 -8.35
CA SER A 83 4.51 -19.51 -7.41
C SER A 83 4.20 -19.10 -5.96
N PRO A 84 3.04 -19.51 -5.43
CA PRO A 84 2.62 -19.18 -4.06
C PRO A 84 3.70 -19.52 -3.03
N GLY A 85 3.94 -18.61 -2.08
CA GLY A 85 5.01 -18.73 -1.07
C GLY A 85 6.39 -18.24 -1.53
N THR A 86 6.57 -17.92 -2.81
CA THR A 86 7.82 -17.29 -3.29
C THR A 86 7.86 -15.83 -2.88
N SER A 87 8.94 -15.43 -2.20
CA SER A 87 9.13 -14.03 -1.79
C SER A 87 9.62 -13.13 -2.94
N PRO A 88 9.17 -11.87 -3.01
CA PRO A 88 9.72 -10.86 -3.91
C PRO A 88 11.20 -10.60 -3.64
N GLY A 89 11.94 -10.20 -4.68
CA GLY A 89 13.35 -9.84 -4.54
C GLY A 89 13.85 -8.96 -5.68
N SER A 90 15.11 -9.12 -6.07
CA SER A 90 15.71 -8.34 -7.15
C SER A 90 14.93 -8.48 -8.46
N GLY A 91 14.58 -7.33 -9.05
CA GLY A 91 13.73 -7.26 -10.24
C GLY A 91 12.22 -7.24 -9.93
N ASP A 92 11.83 -7.21 -8.66
CA ASP A 92 10.45 -6.97 -8.20
C ASP A 92 10.37 -5.60 -7.49
N LEU A 93 9.15 -5.07 -7.39
CA LEU A 93 8.87 -3.72 -6.88
C LEU A 93 7.83 -3.78 -5.76
N GLU A 94 8.14 -3.13 -4.64
CA GLU A 94 7.17 -2.77 -3.60
C GLU A 94 6.68 -1.34 -3.87
N ILE A 95 5.36 -1.15 -3.91
CA ILE A 95 4.74 0.16 -4.08
C ILE A 95 3.91 0.47 -2.85
N MET A 96 4.16 1.64 -2.26
CA MET A 96 3.31 2.19 -1.20
C MET A 96 2.63 3.48 -1.63
N VAL A 97 1.40 3.69 -1.16
CA VAL A 97 0.65 4.94 -1.32
C VAL A 97 0.17 5.41 0.04
N TRP A 98 0.85 6.40 0.62
CA TRP A 98 0.52 6.90 1.95
C TRP A 98 -0.62 7.92 1.88
N VAL A 99 -1.62 7.84 2.75
CA VAL A 99 -2.65 8.89 2.86
C VAL A 99 -2.49 9.71 4.13
N TYR A 100 -1.71 9.21 5.08
CA TYR A 100 -1.36 9.90 6.31
C TYR A 100 0.06 9.48 6.75
N SER A 101 0.79 10.40 7.38
CA SER A 101 2.05 10.08 8.06
C SER A 101 2.32 11.05 9.21
N GLN A 102 2.90 10.55 10.30
CA GLN A 102 3.41 11.29 11.44
C GLN A 102 4.80 10.75 11.79
N ASN A 103 5.79 11.64 11.91
CA ASN A 103 7.18 11.33 12.28
C ASN A 103 7.88 10.24 11.44
N LEU A 104 7.34 9.93 10.26
CA LEU A 104 7.87 8.92 9.34
C LEU A 104 8.17 9.51 7.97
N ASN A 105 9.27 9.03 7.39
CA ASN A 105 9.59 9.20 5.98
C ASN A 105 9.66 7.82 5.32
N PRO A 106 9.30 7.73 4.02
CA PRO A 106 9.48 6.50 3.27
C PRO A 106 10.96 6.13 3.18
N ALA A 107 11.23 4.85 2.88
CA ALA A 107 12.59 4.40 2.65
C ALA A 107 13.27 5.10 1.46
N GLY A 108 14.59 5.17 1.50
CA GLY A 108 15.41 5.78 0.46
C GLY A 108 15.36 7.30 0.45
N ARG A 109 15.18 7.86 -0.75
CA ARG A 109 15.24 9.32 -0.98
C ARG A 109 14.11 9.79 -1.87
N LYS A 110 13.74 11.06 -1.72
CA LYS A 110 12.85 11.73 -2.67
C LYS A 110 13.53 11.84 -4.04
N VAL A 111 12.86 11.34 -5.08
CA VAL A 111 13.33 11.33 -6.48
C VAL A 111 12.47 12.18 -7.41
N GLY A 112 11.30 12.64 -6.95
CA GLY A 112 10.43 13.49 -7.76
C GLY A 112 9.11 13.81 -7.09
N GLU A 113 8.19 14.33 -7.90
CA GLU A 113 6.81 14.63 -7.52
C GLU A 113 5.88 14.29 -8.67
N VAL A 114 4.63 13.91 -8.36
CA VAL A 114 3.61 13.62 -9.38
C VAL A 114 2.24 14.08 -8.90
N THR A 115 1.40 14.56 -9.81
CA THR A 115 0.01 14.86 -9.50
C THR A 115 -0.89 13.72 -9.96
N ILE A 116 -1.61 13.11 -9.02
CA ILE A 116 -2.56 12.02 -9.26
C ILE A 116 -3.86 12.36 -8.55
N GLY A 117 -4.99 12.33 -9.27
CA GLY A 117 -6.30 12.67 -8.72
C GLY A 117 -6.39 14.08 -8.13
N GLY A 118 -5.70 15.05 -8.73
CA GLY A 118 -5.67 16.45 -8.28
C GLY A 118 -4.84 16.71 -7.02
N ARG A 119 -4.15 15.70 -6.47
CA ARG A 119 -3.25 15.83 -5.32
C ARG A 119 -1.81 15.64 -5.75
N THR A 120 -0.90 16.44 -5.20
CA THR A 120 0.54 16.28 -5.42
C THR A 120 1.13 15.29 -4.41
N TRP A 121 1.95 14.38 -4.92
CA TRP A 121 2.63 13.34 -4.18
C TRP A 121 4.13 13.52 -4.33
N GLU A 122 4.87 13.47 -3.25
CA GLU A 122 6.30 13.20 -3.30
C GLU A 122 6.51 11.75 -3.70
N VAL A 123 7.50 11.51 -4.57
CA VAL A 123 7.90 10.17 -4.96
C VAL A 123 9.23 9.87 -4.28
N TRP A 124 9.24 8.86 -3.43
CA TRP A 124 10.40 8.35 -2.73
C TRP A 124 10.80 7.00 -3.33
N ARG A 125 12.10 6.75 -3.44
CA ARG A 125 12.64 5.51 -4.01
C ARG A 125 13.86 5.03 -3.23
N GLU A 126 13.87 3.73 -2.93
CA GLU A 126 15.03 2.97 -2.49
C GLU A 126 15.37 1.98 -3.61
N ASP A 127 16.60 2.04 -4.14
CA ASP A 127 16.95 1.29 -5.34
C ASP A 127 17.10 -0.22 -5.05
N SER A 128 17.43 -0.58 -3.80
CA SER A 128 17.49 -1.96 -3.33
C SER A 128 17.33 -2.02 -1.81
N VAL A 129 16.20 -2.54 -1.33
CA VAL A 129 15.95 -2.70 0.11
C VAL A 129 16.93 -3.74 0.70
N SER A 130 17.66 -3.37 1.76
CA SER A 130 18.83 -4.14 2.23
C SER A 130 18.53 -5.57 2.69
N TRP A 131 17.30 -5.85 3.14
CA TRP A 131 16.90 -7.17 3.64
C TRP A 131 16.16 -8.05 2.62
N GLY A 132 16.06 -7.64 1.35
CA GLY A 132 15.49 -8.52 0.33
C GLY A 132 15.67 -8.13 -1.12
N GLY A 133 16.33 -7.00 -1.41
CA GLY A 133 16.86 -6.67 -2.72
C GLY A 133 15.84 -6.22 -3.78
N TRP A 134 14.55 -6.10 -3.42
CA TRP A 134 13.56 -5.46 -4.28
C TRP A 134 13.74 -3.94 -4.30
N GLN A 135 13.20 -3.29 -5.33
CA GLN A 135 13.09 -1.84 -5.36
C GLN A 135 11.83 -1.40 -4.63
N TYR A 136 11.89 -0.27 -3.94
CA TYR A 136 10.75 0.32 -3.25
C TYR A 136 10.43 1.68 -3.84
N ILE A 137 9.14 1.94 -4.09
CA ILE A 137 8.62 3.26 -4.47
C ILE A 137 7.46 3.63 -3.54
N CYS A 138 7.52 4.82 -2.95
CA CYS A 138 6.42 5.35 -2.16
C CYS A 138 5.92 6.67 -2.70
N PHE A 139 4.60 6.79 -2.79
CA PHE A 139 3.89 8.03 -3.02
C PHE A 139 3.46 8.61 -1.68
N LYS A 140 4.14 9.65 -1.21
CA LYS A 140 3.85 10.35 0.04
C LYS A 140 3.10 11.66 -0.23
N PRO A 141 2.05 12.00 0.54
CA PRO A 141 1.35 13.28 0.40
C PRO A 141 2.27 14.49 0.52
N LYS A 142 2.22 15.44 -0.42
CA LYS A 142 2.96 16.70 -0.32
C LYS A 142 2.07 17.82 0.23
N GLY A 143 2.25 18.15 1.51
CA GLY A 143 1.53 19.27 2.14
C GLY A 143 0.05 19.00 2.44
N TRP A 144 -0.38 17.73 2.39
CA TRP A 144 -1.72 17.30 2.79
C TRP A 144 -1.64 15.95 3.51
N SER A 145 -2.69 15.60 4.24
CA SER A 145 -2.86 14.26 4.83
C SER A 145 -4.34 14.05 5.14
N ILE A 146 -4.77 12.80 5.25
CA ILE A 146 -6.15 12.44 5.57
C ILE A 146 -6.14 11.77 6.94
N ARG A 147 -6.59 12.49 7.96
CA ARG A 147 -6.75 11.95 9.32
C ARG A 147 -8.12 11.31 9.51
N SER A 148 -9.14 11.85 8.86
CA SER A 148 -10.51 11.32 8.86
C SER A 148 -11.19 11.73 7.56
N GLY A 149 -11.91 10.82 6.92
CA GLY A 149 -12.66 11.09 5.69
C GLY A 149 -12.61 9.96 4.66
N TYR A 150 -13.26 10.22 3.52
CA TYR A 150 -13.33 9.29 2.40
C TYR A 150 -12.11 9.40 1.49
N VAL A 151 -11.56 8.24 1.12
CA VAL A 151 -10.44 8.09 0.19
C VAL A 151 -10.94 7.31 -1.01
N SER A 152 -10.65 7.81 -2.21
CA SER A 152 -10.85 7.08 -3.45
C SER A 152 -9.80 7.46 -4.47
N TYR A 153 -9.25 6.45 -5.16
CA TYR A 153 -8.28 6.65 -6.24
C TYR A 153 -8.24 5.44 -7.18
N ASN A 154 -7.69 5.66 -8.37
CA ASN A 154 -7.38 4.62 -9.33
C ASN A 154 -5.94 4.11 -9.09
N VAL A 155 -5.79 2.85 -8.70
CA VAL A 155 -4.50 2.18 -8.51
C VAL A 155 -3.66 2.21 -9.78
N ALA A 156 -4.29 2.13 -10.96
CA ALA A 156 -3.58 2.16 -12.24
C ALA A 156 -2.79 3.46 -12.46
N ASP A 157 -3.22 4.58 -11.87
CA ASP A 157 -2.49 5.85 -11.98
C ASP A 157 -1.18 5.84 -11.19
N PHE A 158 -1.18 5.21 -10.01
CA PHE A 158 0.05 5.00 -9.23
C PHE A 158 0.98 4.01 -9.90
N ILE A 159 0.45 2.92 -10.48
CA ILE A 159 1.27 1.99 -11.26
C ILE A 159 1.88 2.68 -12.49
N ARG A 160 1.10 3.49 -13.21
CA ARG A 160 1.60 4.27 -14.35
C ARG A 160 2.69 5.26 -13.93
N ALA A 161 2.51 5.94 -12.80
CA ALA A 161 3.54 6.81 -12.26
C ALA A 161 4.80 6.02 -11.86
N ALA A 162 4.64 4.89 -11.16
CA ALA A 162 5.75 4.06 -10.71
C ALA A 162 6.63 3.57 -11.87
N ARG A 163 6.05 3.27 -13.04
CA ARG A 163 6.81 2.94 -14.26
C ARG A 163 7.84 3.99 -14.66
N ASN A 164 7.56 5.27 -14.42
CA ASN A 164 8.48 6.37 -14.76
C ASN A 164 9.60 6.55 -13.74
N TYR A 165 9.42 6.00 -12.53
CA TYR A 165 10.38 6.12 -11.43
C TYR A 165 11.12 4.81 -11.15
N ALA A 166 10.63 3.66 -11.63
CA ALA A 166 11.32 2.39 -11.52
C ALA A 166 12.61 2.39 -12.35
N THR A 167 13.62 1.66 -11.90
CA THR A 167 14.90 1.51 -12.64
C THR A 167 14.90 0.35 -13.63
N PHE A 168 13.77 -0.34 -13.75
CA PHE A 168 13.54 -1.45 -14.66
C PHE A 168 12.11 -1.43 -15.19
N ASP A 169 11.87 -2.10 -16.32
CA ASP A 169 10.54 -2.18 -16.90
C ASP A 169 9.65 -3.16 -16.13
N ILE A 170 8.53 -2.67 -15.60
CA ILE A 170 7.51 -3.45 -14.90
C ILE A 170 6.31 -3.83 -15.79
N SER A 171 6.37 -3.58 -17.11
CA SER A 171 5.23 -3.79 -18.02
C SER A 171 4.73 -5.24 -18.07
N ARG A 172 5.61 -6.21 -17.79
CA ARG A 172 5.32 -7.65 -17.78
C ARG A 172 5.13 -8.21 -16.37
N HIS A 173 5.12 -7.35 -15.36
CA HIS A 173 4.90 -7.74 -13.98
C HIS A 173 3.41 -7.88 -13.67
N TYR A 174 3.15 -8.36 -12.46
CA TYR A 174 1.82 -8.60 -11.92
C TYR A 174 1.70 -7.91 -10.57
N LEU A 175 0.59 -7.23 -10.35
CA LEU A 175 0.19 -6.74 -9.04
C LEU A 175 -0.40 -7.92 -8.26
N LEU A 176 0.16 -8.25 -7.10
CA LEU A 176 -0.29 -9.38 -6.27
C LEU A 176 -1.50 -9.06 -5.41
N GLY A 177 -1.70 -7.78 -5.08
CA GLY A 177 -2.73 -7.33 -4.15
C GLY A 177 -2.68 -5.83 -3.94
N TRP A 178 -3.57 -5.35 -3.08
CA TRP A 178 -3.59 -3.98 -2.58
C TRP A 178 -3.98 -4.00 -1.11
N GLU A 179 -2.99 -3.91 -0.23
CA GLU A 179 -3.15 -3.93 1.22
C GLU A 179 -3.37 -2.49 1.71
N ILE A 180 -4.33 -2.25 2.61
CA ILE A 180 -4.47 -0.95 3.31
C ILE A 180 -4.27 -1.18 4.79
N GLY A 181 -3.36 -0.44 5.39
CA GLY A 181 -3.06 -0.60 6.80
C GLY A 181 -2.18 0.50 7.35
N THR A 182 -1.49 0.16 8.43
CA THR A 182 -0.65 1.10 9.17
C THR A 182 0.68 0.48 9.51
N GLU A 183 1.75 1.15 9.12
CA GLU A 183 3.07 0.94 9.68
C GLU A 183 3.26 1.88 10.87
N TRP A 184 3.88 1.37 11.92
CA TRP A 184 4.13 2.15 13.11
C TRP A 184 5.41 1.75 13.82
N GLY A 185 5.93 2.69 14.59
CA GLY A 185 7.03 2.50 15.51
C GLY A 185 6.95 3.51 16.64
N THR A 186 7.77 3.34 17.66
CA THR A 186 7.92 4.32 18.73
C THR A 186 9.30 4.95 18.63
N SER A 187 9.40 6.24 18.95
CA SER A 187 10.67 6.97 18.92
C SER A 187 11.66 6.57 20.02
N SER A 188 11.31 5.60 20.87
CA SER A 188 12.11 5.13 22.01
C SER A 188 12.06 3.61 22.13
N SER A 189 13.19 2.96 22.44
CA SER A 189 13.24 1.53 22.76
C SER A 189 12.30 1.21 23.95
N GLY A 190 11.34 0.32 23.74
CA GLY A 190 10.34 -0.05 24.76
C GLY A 190 9.08 0.83 24.80
N GLY A 191 8.88 1.71 23.82
CA GLY A 191 7.71 2.58 23.77
C GLY A 191 6.39 1.82 23.59
N VAL A 192 5.34 2.29 24.24
CA VAL A 192 3.97 1.78 24.12
C VAL A 192 3.33 2.34 22.85
N ALA A 193 2.80 1.47 21.99
CA ALA A 193 1.99 1.88 20.85
C ALA A 193 0.63 2.39 21.33
N GLN A 194 0.36 3.69 21.10
CA GLN A 194 -0.87 4.34 21.55
C GLN A 194 -1.56 5.03 20.37
N PHE A 195 -2.41 4.28 19.69
CA PHE A 195 -3.26 4.79 18.63
C PHE A 195 -4.52 3.95 18.49
N ARG A 196 -5.52 4.53 17.83
CA ARG A 196 -6.74 3.86 17.39
C ARG A 196 -7.18 4.46 16.07
N TRP A 197 -7.49 3.60 15.11
CA TRP A 197 -8.06 4.01 13.84
C TRP A 197 -9.10 3.00 13.39
N THR A 198 -10.00 3.45 12.52
CA THR A 198 -11.01 2.62 11.87
C THR A 198 -10.96 2.81 10.35
N ILE A 199 -11.20 1.72 9.63
CA ILE A 199 -11.50 1.73 8.19
C ILE A 199 -12.89 1.14 7.99
N SER A 200 -13.67 1.74 7.10
CA SER A 200 -15.01 1.27 6.79
C SER A 200 -15.36 1.53 5.32
N GLY A 201 -16.40 0.86 4.83
CA GLY A 201 -16.90 1.05 3.46
C GLY A 201 -15.87 0.71 2.38
N PHE A 202 -14.96 -0.24 2.65
CA PHE A 202 -13.93 -0.64 1.70
C PHE A 202 -14.57 -1.26 0.45
N SER A 203 -14.15 -0.78 -0.72
CA SER A 203 -14.65 -1.22 -2.02
C SER A 203 -13.53 -1.22 -3.05
N VAL A 204 -13.53 -2.25 -3.89
CA VAL A 204 -12.60 -2.43 -5.01
C VAL A 204 -13.43 -2.67 -6.27
N ARG A 205 -13.09 -1.99 -7.37
CA ARG A 205 -13.80 -2.14 -8.64
C ARG A 205 -12.82 -2.05 -9.81
N LEU A 206 -12.82 -3.08 -10.65
CA LEU A 206 -12.15 -3.06 -11.94
C LEU A 206 -13.16 -2.62 -13.01
N SER A 207 -12.84 -1.58 -13.79
CA SER A 207 -13.74 -1.00 -14.82
C SER A 207 -13.02 -0.78 -16.15
#